data_AF-A0A7Y7CC82-F1
#
_entry.id   AF-A0A7Y7CC82-F1
#
_cell.length_a   1.000
_cell.length_b   1.000
_cell.length_c   1.000
_cell.angle_alpha   90.00
_cell.angle_beta   90.00
_cell.angle_gamma   90.00
#
_symmetry.space_group_name_H-M   'P 1'
#
loop_
_entity.id
_entity.type
_entity.pdbx_description
1 polymer ?
#
loop_
_entity_poly.entity_id
_entity_poly.type
_entity_poly.pdbx_seq_one_letter_code
_entity_poly.pdbx_strand_id
1 'polypeptide(L)'
;MTIRRRLLSAAALLPLALLLGAQEPVPGGATPEVPAASDSGAVAPESALPAKDSLVVASGAEGVADGVGDAGHAPGAHAGGGGTLASPASMGGADGGTSPEADAVAAAAVQGGTDAGLVTLVTVPGLVPPAPVPSRLTAPPMAKLQTMPRAADLLARAKLQGERLVVKEKDGHTRALTVDPVLQASLTKILRDYEVPYGAAVVLEPSTGRVLALAEHSQAQPELRGLPYRAVFPAASIFKIVTGSALLEAGVTPTMEECFHGGKRRLTEKHLEDSERDGACYSLALAMGKSANVIFAKLTQKHLTADVLRRMAARFHFNREIDFVVPTDVSLAAVPEDGFALANTGAGFGDVYMSPLHGALVAAVAANDGRWVDPVLVEPEQGSLLPPEGERVLTSEAAKALTDMLEATVTHGTARGIFRERNFRVDNAVGKTGTLADRNPFRDYSWFVGFAPRDNPRVAVAALIVNDPKWRIRGTWLGREALRLGLERVPAPVELTAPASAAGKH
;
A
#
# COMPACT_ATOMS: atom_id res chain seq x y z
N MET A 1 31.70 25.67 -14.57
CA MET A 1 32.70 25.27 -13.56
C MET A 1 32.82 23.75 -13.55
N THR A 2 34.05 23.27 -13.44
CA THR A 2 34.60 22.12 -14.15
C THR A 2 34.87 20.95 -13.18
N ILE A 3 35.04 19.73 -13.73
CA ILE A 3 35.84 18.58 -13.18
C ILE A 3 35.12 17.74 -12.10
N ARG A 4 35.04 16.39 -12.10
CA ARG A 4 35.64 15.30 -12.92
C ARG A 4 34.78 14.02 -12.80
N ARG A 5 34.54 13.34 -13.93
CA ARG A 5 34.23 11.90 -13.98
C ARG A 5 35.52 11.10 -13.92
N ARG A 6 35.54 9.96 -13.21
CA ARG A 6 36.52 8.88 -13.43
C ARG A 6 35.78 7.60 -13.76
N LEU A 7 35.93 7.17 -15.00
CA LEU A 7 35.78 5.81 -15.50
C LEU A 7 37.16 5.16 -15.47
N LEU A 8 37.25 3.88 -15.10
CA LEU A 8 38.31 2.98 -15.56
C LEU A 8 37.74 1.56 -15.65
N SER A 9 37.96 0.97 -16.83
CA SER A 9 37.44 -0.30 -17.33
C SER A 9 38.30 -1.49 -16.93
N ALA A 10 37.72 -2.68 -17.16
CA ALA A 10 38.22 -4.03 -16.91
C ALA A 10 39.40 -4.51 -17.80
N ALA A 11 40.11 -5.54 -17.30
CA ALA A 11 40.82 -6.67 -17.95
C ALA A 11 41.99 -7.11 -17.04
N ALA A 12 42.44 -8.36 -16.86
CA ALA A 12 42.04 -9.72 -17.23
C ALA A 12 42.99 -10.73 -16.50
N LEU A 13 42.54 -11.98 -16.31
CA LEU A 13 43.29 -13.27 -16.24
C LEU A 13 44.12 -13.71 -14.98
N LEU A 14 43.80 -14.94 -14.55
CA LEU A 14 44.36 -15.91 -13.55
C LEU A 14 45.81 -16.43 -13.85
N PRO A 15 46.47 -17.39 -13.11
CA PRO A 15 46.11 -18.21 -11.91
C PRO A 15 47.20 -18.45 -10.81
N LEU A 16 46.79 -19.19 -9.75
CA LEU A 16 47.50 -20.25 -8.98
C LEU A 16 48.50 -19.98 -7.82
N ALA A 17 48.17 -20.62 -6.68
CA ALA A 17 49.00 -21.49 -5.81
C ALA A 17 49.70 -20.98 -4.51
N LEU A 18 49.24 -21.61 -3.39
CA LEU A 18 50.00 -22.27 -2.30
C LEU A 18 50.63 -21.48 -1.13
N LEU A 19 50.11 -21.72 0.10
CA LEU A 19 50.78 -22.26 1.32
C LEU A 19 49.83 -22.07 2.53
N LEU A 20 49.19 -23.14 3.07
CA LEU A 20 49.55 -23.91 4.30
C LEU A 20 49.71 -23.04 5.58
N GLY A 21 49.15 -23.32 6.76
CA GLY A 21 48.36 -24.42 7.35
C GLY A 21 47.75 -23.91 8.69
N ALA A 22 46.56 -24.36 9.08
CA ALA A 22 46.28 -25.46 10.04
C ALA A 22 46.72 -25.23 11.50
N GLN A 23 45.77 -25.02 12.43
CA GLN A 23 45.47 -25.93 13.56
C GLN A 23 44.44 -25.34 14.57
N GLU A 24 43.40 -26.15 14.81
CA GLU A 24 42.44 -26.16 15.93
C GLU A 24 42.91 -27.24 16.97
N PRO A 25 42.19 -27.60 18.08
CA PRO A 25 41.33 -26.87 19.04
C PRO A 25 41.51 -27.30 20.56
N VAL A 26 40.54 -26.88 21.43
CA VAL A 26 40.01 -27.46 22.72
C VAL A 26 40.74 -27.24 24.09
N PRO A 27 40.14 -27.46 25.31
CA PRO A 27 38.93 -26.91 26.01
C PRO A 27 39.12 -26.47 27.51
N GLY A 28 38.03 -26.02 28.16
CA GLY A 28 37.70 -26.18 29.61
C GLY A 28 37.59 -24.86 30.41
N GLY A 29 36.73 -24.62 31.40
CA GLY A 29 35.67 -25.35 32.11
C GLY A 29 35.25 -24.55 33.38
N ALA A 30 34.04 -24.82 33.88
CA ALA A 30 33.51 -24.66 35.26
C ALA A 30 33.21 -23.26 35.90
N THR A 31 32.05 -23.25 36.58
CA THR A 31 31.37 -22.25 37.45
C THR A 31 31.97 -22.18 38.88
N PRO A 32 31.58 -21.22 39.78
CA PRO A 32 30.39 -21.39 40.64
C PRO A 32 29.61 -20.10 41.07
N GLU A 33 28.60 -20.34 41.91
CA GLU A 33 27.43 -19.63 42.44
C GLU A 33 27.58 -18.55 43.56
N VAL A 34 26.58 -17.62 43.62
CA VAL A 34 25.76 -17.12 44.80
C VAL A 34 26.47 -16.28 45.92
N PRO A 35 25.80 -15.45 46.81
CA PRO A 35 24.38 -15.03 47.05
C PRO A 35 24.13 -13.49 46.99
N ALA A 36 22.91 -12.95 46.81
CA ALA A 36 21.70 -12.79 47.67
C ALA A 36 21.78 -11.80 48.85
N ALA A 37 20.97 -10.72 48.80
CA ALA A 37 20.36 -9.94 49.91
C ALA A 37 19.40 -8.89 49.28
N SER A 38 18.07 -9.04 49.33
CA SER A 38 17.14 -8.58 50.39
C SER A 38 17.41 -7.14 50.89
N ASP A 39 16.53 -6.18 50.58
CA ASP A 39 15.65 -5.63 51.60
C ASP A 39 14.47 -4.82 51.01
N SER A 40 13.44 -4.80 51.84
CA SER A 40 12.10 -4.26 51.81
C SER A 40 11.98 -2.72 51.80
N GLY A 41 10.78 -2.22 51.51
CA GLY A 41 10.39 -0.84 51.84
C GLY A 41 9.21 -0.29 51.04
N ALA A 42 8.00 -0.58 51.49
CA ALA A 42 6.77 0.09 51.04
C ALA A 42 6.48 1.31 51.91
N VAL A 43 6.20 2.48 51.33
CA VAL A 43 5.40 3.58 51.92
C VAL A 43 4.71 4.36 50.79
N ALA A 44 3.40 4.60 50.95
CA ALA A 44 2.51 5.38 50.06
C ALA A 44 2.31 6.83 50.61
N PRO A 45 1.25 7.58 50.25
CA PRO A 45 1.13 8.49 49.11
C PRO A 45 0.89 9.96 49.51
N GLU A 46 1.07 10.92 48.59
CA GLU A 46 0.55 12.31 48.61
C GLU A 46 0.90 12.94 47.24
N SER A 47 0.21 13.88 46.61
CA SER A 47 -0.96 14.72 46.89
C SER A 47 -1.40 15.37 45.54
N ALA A 48 -2.53 16.07 45.54
CA ALA A 48 -3.31 16.53 44.39
C ALA A 48 -2.81 17.81 43.67
N LEU A 49 -3.06 17.85 42.34
CA LEU A 49 -3.48 18.98 41.43
C LEU A 49 -2.67 20.31 41.41
N PRO A 50 -2.72 21.18 40.36
CA PRO A 50 -3.82 21.36 39.39
C PRO A 50 -3.44 21.59 37.91
N ALA A 51 -4.51 21.69 37.11
CA ALA A 51 -4.55 22.06 35.69
C ALA A 51 -3.87 23.40 35.37
N LYS A 52 -3.24 23.46 34.19
CA LYS A 52 -3.02 24.71 33.44
C LYS A 52 -3.24 24.47 31.94
N ASP A 53 -4.13 25.30 31.40
CA ASP A 53 -4.24 25.59 29.98
C ASP A 53 -2.88 25.93 29.37
N SER A 54 -2.64 25.48 28.14
CA SER A 54 -1.52 25.94 27.33
C SER A 54 -1.96 26.01 25.88
N LEU A 55 -2.33 27.22 25.46
CA LEU A 55 -2.34 27.64 24.06
C LEU A 55 -1.03 27.25 23.39
N VAL A 56 -1.10 26.56 22.24
CA VAL A 56 0.04 26.41 21.34
C VAL A 56 -0.04 27.48 20.27
N VAL A 57 0.81 28.48 20.44
CA VAL A 57 1.13 29.53 19.47
C VAL A 57 1.98 28.92 18.36
N ALA A 58 1.54 29.07 17.11
CA ALA A 58 2.36 28.84 15.93
C ALA A 58 3.14 30.12 15.60
N SER A 59 4.45 30.14 15.82
CA SER A 59 5.30 31.24 15.40
C SER A 59 5.77 31.05 13.95
N GLY A 60 5.47 32.06 13.13
CA GLY A 60 5.93 32.22 11.76
C GLY A 60 7.40 32.62 11.63
N ALA A 61 7.82 32.67 10.38
CA ALA A 61 9.15 33.00 9.90
C ALA A 61 9.25 34.47 9.46
N GLU A 62 10.47 35.03 9.58
CA GLU A 62 11.04 36.15 8.81
C GLU A 62 12.56 35.90 8.77
N GLY A 63 13.40 36.28 7.81
CA GLY A 63 13.32 36.86 6.46
C GLY A 63 14.56 36.32 5.70
N VAL A 64 14.81 36.57 4.42
CA VAL A 64 15.40 37.81 3.87
C VAL A 64 15.32 37.72 2.33
N ALA A 65 15.09 38.88 1.72
CA ALA A 65 14.95 39.13 0.30
C ALA A 65 16.31 39.22 -0.45
N ASP A 66 16.26 38.98 -1.76
CA ASP A 66 17.08 39.67 -2.76
C ASP A 66 16.40 39.57 -4.13
N GLY A 67 16.48 40.64 -4.93
CA GLY A 67 15.70 40.77 -6.17
C GLY A 67 16.48 41.08 -7.44
N VAL A 68 15.76 41.75 -8.36
CA VAL A 68 16.15 42.48 -9.58
C VAL A 68 15.99 41.77 -10.95
N GLY A 69 15.20 42.43 -11.83
CA GLY A 69 15.32 42.53 -13.31
C GLY A 69 14.58 41.47 -14.15
N ASP A 70 13.90 41.73 -15.26
CA ASP A 70 13.68 42.92 -16.11
C ASP A 70 12.53 42.60 -17.12
N ALA A 71 12.04 43.65 -17.79
CA ALA A 71 11.04 43.79 -18.87
C ALA A 71 10.98 42.66 -19.93
N GLY A 72 9.91 42.39 -20.68
CA GLY A 72 8.74 43.17 -21.10
C GLY A 72 8.54 42.91 -22.60
N HIS A 73 7.35 42.49 -23.06
CA HIS A 73 6.81 42.74 -24.42
C HIS A 73 5.41 42.12 -24.59
N ALA A 74 4.48 42.96 -25.03
CA ALA A 74 3.26 42.66 -25.78
C ALA A 74 3.15 43.79 -26.84
N PRO A 75 2.22 43.81 -27.82
CA PRO A 75 1.08 42.90 -28.04
C PRO A 75 0.88 42.51 -29.54
N GLY A 76 -0.15 41.70 -29.80
CA GLY A 76 -0.66 41.46 -31.16
C GLY A 76 -2.05 40.83 -31.11
N ALA A 77 -3.07 41.64 -31.36
CA ALA A 77 -4.49 41.28 -31.41
C ALA A 77 -4.87 40.61 -32.74
N HIS A 78 -5.87 39.71 -32.72
CA HIS A 78 -6.84 39.58 -33.79
C HIS A 78 -8.19 39.07 -33.26
N ALA A 79 -9.23 39.82 -33.62
CA ALA A 79 -10.63 39.57 -33.35
C ALA A 79 -11.28 38.72 -34.46
N GLY A 80 -12.41 38.05 -34.15
CA GLY A 80 -13.37 37.64 -35.18
C GLY A 80 -14.38 36.57 -34.76
N GLY A 81 -15.64 37.00 -34.53
CA GLY A 81 -16.93 36.30 -34.76
C GLY A 81 -17.22 35.02 -33.96
N GLY A 82 -18.34 34.82 -33.26
CA GLY A 82 -19.69 35.33 -33.43
C GLY A 82 -20.59 34.28 -34.12
N GLY A 83 -21.59 33.73 -33.41
CA GLY A 83 -22.81 33.18 -34.03
C GLY A 83 -23.18 31.72 -33.75
N THR A 84 -24.04 31.56 -32.74
CA THR A 84 -25.15 30.60 -32.52
C THR A 84 -25.65 29.71 -33.67
N LEU A 85 -26.17 28.50 -33.33
CA LEU A 85 -27.47 27.89 -33.70
C LEU A 85 -27.50 26.44 -33.15
N ALA A 86 -28.32 26.11 -32.15
CA ALA A 86 -29.73 25.69 -32.17
C ALA A 86 -29.94 24.17 -32.29
N SER A 87 -30.66 23.63 -31.31
CA SER A 87 -31.24 22.28 -31.22
C SER A 87 -32.22 21.98 -32.38
N PRO A 88 -32.65 20.70 -32.48
CA PRO A 88 -34.10 20.48 -32.52
C PRO A 88 -34.57 19.32 -31.62
N ALA A 89 -35.86 19.40 -31.28
CA ALA A 89 -36.63 18.45 -30.51
C ALA A 89 -37.44 17.49 -31.42
N SER A 90 -37.72 16.31 -30.85
CA SER A 90 -38.89 15.41 -30.94
C SER A 90 -39.62 15.11 -32.26
N MET A 91 -39.95 13.83 -32.44
CA MET A 91 -41.22 13.17 -32.89
C MET A 91 -40.81 11.71 -33.24
N GLY A 92 -41.47 10.59 -32.91
CA GLY A 92 -42.83 10.26 -32.46
C GLY A 92 -43.28 8.99 -33.23
N GLY A 93 -43.76 7.93 -32.54
CA GLY A 93 -44.43 6.72 -33.09
C GLY A 93 -43.69 5.39 -32.80
N ALA A 94 -44.12 4.51 -31.89
CA ALA A 94 -45.26 3.55 -31.93
C ALA A 94 -45.07 2.49 -33.05
N ASP A 95 -45.22 1.17 -32.91
CA ASP A 95 -45.69 0.21 -31.89
C ASP A 95 -45.16 -1.20 -32.30
N GLY A 96 -45.17 -2.18 -31.37
CA GLY A 96 -45.11 -3.61 -31.74
C GLY A 96 -44.47 -4.52 -30.69
N GLY A 97 -45.28 -5.04 -29.77
CA GLY A 97 -44.82 -5.80 -28.61
C GLY A 97 -44.53 -7.29 -28.82
N THR A 98 -44.00 -7.92 -27.76
CA THR A 98 -44.43 -9.21 -27.17
C THR A 98 -43.65 -9.44 -25.87
N SER A 99 -44.32 -10.06 -24.89
CA SER A 99 -44.03 -10.12 -23.45
C SER A 99 -42.98 -11.20 -23.05
N PRO A 100 -42.87 -11.62 -21.77
CA PRO A 100 -42.08 -10.99 -20.70
C PRO A 100 -41.12 -12.00 -20.03
N GLU A 101 -39.92 -11.60 -19.61
CA GLU A 101 -39.18 -12.37 -18.59
C GLU A 101 -38.02 -11.54 -18.02
N ALA A 102 -37.77 -11.70 -16.72
CA ALA A 102 -36.71 -11.13 -15.89
C ALA A 102 -36.96 -9.74 -15.28
N ASP A 103 -37.80 -9.70 -14.24
CA ASP A 103 -37.62 -8.78 -13.10
C ASP A 103 -38.05 -9.50 -11.81
N ALA A 104 -37.11 -10.15 -11.13
CA ALA A 104 -37.21 -10.54 -9.73
C ALA A 104 -35.87 -11.11 -9.23
N VAL A 105 -34.96 -10.25 -8.75
CA VAL A 105 -33.99 -10.67 -7.71
C VAL A 105 -33.91 -9.59 -6.62
N ALA A 106 -34.79 -9.80 -5.65
CA ALA A 106 -34.60 -9.65 -4.20
C ALA A 106 -33.83 -8.42 -3.69
N ALA A 107 -34.63 -7.43 -3.27
CA ALA A 107 -34.41 -6.75 -2.01
C ALA A 107 -34.63 -7.76 -0.85
N ALA A 108 -33.66 -7.91 0.05
CA ALA A 108 -33.87 -8.49 1.37
C ALA A 108 -33.15 -7.63 2.42
N ALA A 109 -33.98 -7.00 3.26
CA ALA A 109 -33.64 -6.22 4.45
C ALA A 109 -32.74 -7.04 5.41
N VAL A 110 -31.66 -6.49 5.95
CA VAL A 110 -31.63 -5.63 7.15
C VAL A 110 -32.59 -6.12 8.24
N GLN A 111 -32.08 -7.01 9.09
CA GLN A 111 -32.54 -7.13 10.46
C GLN A 111 -31.34 -6.95 11.39
N GLY A 112 -31.45 -5.95 12.26
CA GLY A 112 -30.51 -5.70 13.33
C GLY A 112 -30.51 -6.84 14.34
N GLY A 113 -29.31 -7.29 14.71
CA GLY A 113 -29.06 -8.17 15.85
C GLY A 113 -28.23 -7.41 16.87
N THR A 114 -28.82 -7.18 18.03
CA THR A 114 -28.24 -6.57 19.23
C THR A 114 -27.09 -7.41 19.80
N ASP A 115 -26.15 -6.71 20.45
CA ASP A 115 -25.13 -7.22 21.38
C ASP A 115 -25.61 -8.40 22.23
N ALA A 116 -25.18 -9.62 21.88
CA ALA A 116 -25.18 -10.78 22.77
C ALA A 116 -24.42 -11.94 22.12
N GLY A 117 -23.10 -11.80 22.00
CA GLY A 117 -22.23 -12.85 21.46
C GLY A 117 -20.79 -12.75 21.96
N LEU A 118 -20.60 -12.21 23.17
CA LEU A 118 -19.29 -12.03 23.78
C LEU A 118 -19.06 -13.17 24.78
N VAL A 119 -18.81 -14.38 24.25
CA VAL A 119 -18.43 -15.54 25.07
C VAL A 119 -17.26 -16.29 24.42
N THR A 120 -16.08 -15.99 24.95
CA THR A 120 -14.83 -16.76 24.88
C THR A 120 -14.19 -16.93 23.50
N LEU A 121 -13.81 -15.80 22.88
CA LEU A 121 -12.69 -15.81 21.95
C LEU A 121 -11.41 -16.02 22.76
N VAL A 122 -10.74 -17.15 22.53
CA VAL A 122 -9.30 -17.25 22.76
C VAL A 122 -8.69 -16.08 22.00
N THR A 123 -8.13 -15.10 22.71
CA THR A 123 -7.49 -13.94 22.09
C THR A 123 -6.26 -14.41 21.34
N VAL A 124 -6.42 -14.77 20.06
CA VAL A 124 -5.30 -14.99 19.15
C VAL A 124 -4.71 -13.61 18.84
N PRO A 125 -3.45 -13.32 19.22
CA PRO A 125 -2.86 -12.02 18.97
C PRO A 125 -2.78 -11.74 17.47
N GLY A 126 -3.56 -10.75 17.00
CA GLY A 126 -3.55 -10.32 15.62
C GLY A 126 -4.75 -10.75 14.76
N LEU A 127 -5.92 -10.98 15.35
CA LEU A 127 -7.19 -11.10 14.60
C LEU A 127 -8.15 -9.93 14.84
N VAL A 128 -7.80 -9.01 15.74
CA VAL A 128 -8.65 -7.87 16.10
C VAL A 128 -8.08 -6.62 15.41
N PRO A 129 -8.93 -5.75 14.81
CA PRO A 129 -8.46 -4.48 14.30
C PRO A 129 -7.69 -3.72 15.39
N PRO A 130 -6.66 -2.94 15.05
CA PRO A 130 -6.09 -2.02 16.03
C PRO A 130 -7.22 -1.12 16.57
N ALA A 131 -7.23 -0.89 17.88
CA ALA A 131 -8.20 0.04 18.45
C ALA A 131 -8.05 1.41 17.76
N PRO A 132 -9.15 2.09 17.39
CA PRO A 132 -9.08 3.46 16.90
C PRO A 132 -8.34 4.29 17.92
N VAL A 133 -7.23 4.91 17.51
CA VAL A 133 -6.49 5.83 18.36
C VAL A 133 -7.03 7.22 18.07
N PRO A 134 -7.86 7.83 18.94
CA PRO A 134 -8.46 9.11 18.64
C PRO A 134 -7.42 10.12 18.16
N SER A 135 -7.61 10.58 16.92
CA SER A 135 -6.84 11.64 16.25
C SER A 135 -5.49 11.97 16.92
N ARG A 136 -4.51 11.08 16.74
CA ARG A 136 -3.08 11.35 17.03
C ARG A 136 -2.69 11.67 18.49
N LEU A 137 -3.40 11.18 19.50
CA LEU A 137 -2.87 11.30 20.88
C LEU A 137 -1.59 10.46 21.09
N THR A 138 -1.47 9.27 20.48
CA THR A 138 -0.26 8.42 20.52
C THR A 138 -0.20 7.44 19.34
N ALA A 139 0.92 7.32 18.62
CA ALA A 139 1.08 6.29 17.59
C ALA A 139 0.98 4.87 18.20
N PRO A 140 0.43 3.86 17.48
CA PRO A 140 0.56 2.47 17.89
C PRO A 140 2.06 2.15 18.09
N PRO A 141 2.48 1.79 19.30
CA PRO A 141 3.90 1.68 19.56
C PRO A 141 4.45 0.44 18.87
N MET A 142 5.26 0.64 17.83
CA MET A 142 6.11 -0.40 17.21
C MET A 142 6.95 -1.16 18.26
N ALA A 143 7.26 -0.54 19.39
CA ALA A 143 7.97 -1.14 20.51
C ALA A 143 7.12 -2.14 21.33
N LYS A 144 5.79 -2.13 21.20
CA LYS A 144 4.89 -3.09 21.85
C LYS A 144 4.39 -4.16 20.87
N LEU A 145 4.89 -4.18 19.64
CA LEU A 145 4.56 -5.23 18.69
C LEU A 145 5.04 -6.57 19.25
N GLN A 146 4.10 -7.49 19.42
CA GLN A 146 4.42 -8.86 19.76
C GLN A 146 4.93 -9.58 18.52
N THR A 147 6.11 -10.18 18.64
CA THR A 147 6.68 -11.02 17.58
C THR A 147 5.75 -12.19 17.31
N MET A 148 5.54 -12.50 16.02
CA MET A 148 4.76 -13.66 15.63
C MET A 148 5.46 -14.94 16.12
N PRO A 149 4.77 -15.82 16.86
CA PRO A 149 5.36 -17.09 17.27
C PRO A 149 5.74 -17.93 16.05
N ARG A 150 6.94 -18.51 16.06
CA ARG A 150 7.41 -19.37 14.95
C ARG A 150 6.46 -20.51 14.61
N ALA A 151 5.66 -20.98 15.57
CA ALA A 151 4.68 -22.03 15.34
C ALA A 151 3.54 -21.61 14.40
N ALA A 152 3.17 -20.32 14.40
CA ALA A 152 2.14 -19.70 13.56
C ALA A 152 2.68 -19.16 12.22
N ASP A 153 4.00 -18.94 12.14
CA ASP A 153 4.68 -18.49 10.92
C ASP A 153 5.04 -19.70 10.02
N LEU A 154 4.21 -19.96 9.01
CA LEU A 154 4.44 -21.04 8.05
C LEU A 154 5.76 -20.88 7.29
N LEU A 155 6.14 -19.64 6.95
CA LEU A 155 7.36 -19.37 6.20
C LEU A 155 8.60 -19.64 7.05
N ALA A 156 8.60 -19.25 8.33
CA ALA A 156 9.71 -19.55 9.24
C ALA A 156 9.85 -21.05 9.57
N ARG A 157 8.79 -21.84 9.37
CA ARG A 157 8.83 -23.30 9.50
C ARG A 157 9.21 -24.02 8.21
N ALA A 158 9.13 -23.33 7.07
CA ALA A 158 9.38 -23.93 5.78
C ALA A 158 10.84 -24.33 5.61
N LYS A 159 11.06 -25.39 4.84
CA LYS A 159 12.39 -25.86 4.44
C LYS A 159 12.48 -25.86 2.92
N LEU A 160 13.65 -25.55 2.40
CA LEU A 160 13.92 -25.68 0.97
C LEU A 160 14.06 -27.17 0.63
N GLN A 161 13.22 -27.66 -0.28
CA GLN A 161 13.29 -29.01 -0.83
C GLN A 161 13.25 -28.91 -2.36
N GLY A 162 14.39 -29.19 -3.01
CA GLY A 162 14.58 -28.87 -4.42
C GLY A 162 14.50 -27.35 -4.63
N GLU A 163 13.61 -26.92 -5.52
CA GLU A 163 13.41 -25.50 -5.85
C GLU A 163 12.23 -24.85 -5.12
N ARG A 164 11.56 -25.56 -4.19
CA ARG A 164 10.37 -25.07 -3.50
C ARG A 164 10.55 -25.03 -2.00
N LEU A 165 9.87 -24.07 -1.37
CA LEU A 165 9.68 -24.07 0.08
C LEU A 165 8.55 -25.02 0.44
N VAL A 166 8.77 -25.91 1.40
CA VAL A 166 7.78 -26.87 1.86
C VAL A 166 7.60 -26.78 3.36
N VAL A 167 6.37 -26.96 3.83
CA VAL A 167 6.03 -27.02 5.26
C VAL A 167 5.43 -28.38 5.60
N LYS A 168 5.87 -28.94 6.73
CA LYS A 168 5.25 -30.15 7.29
C LYS A 168 4.04 -29.76 8.12
N GLU A 169 2.88 -30.32 7.81
CA GLU A 169 1.63 -30.10 8.51
C GLU A 169 1.53 -30.99 9.77
N LYS A 170 0.50 -30.73 10.60
CA LYS A 170 0.30 -31.45 11.85
C LYS A 170 -0.04 -32.92 11.64
N ASP A 171 -0.68 -33.25 10.52
CA ASP A 171 -1.05 -34.61 10.10
C ASP A 171 0.14 -35.41 9.53
N GLY A 172 1.30 -34.77 9.36
CA GLY A 172 2.51 -35.37 8.84
C GLY A 172 2.73 -35.18 7.34
N HIS A 173 1.75 -34.66 6.61
CA HIS A 173 1.89 -34.35 5.19
C HIS A 173 2.81 -33.15 4.96
N THR A 174 3.42 -33.10 3.78
CA THR A 174 4.28 -31.98 3.36
C THR A 174 3.57 -31.24 2.24
N ARG A 175 3.36 -29.93 2.40
CA ARG A 175 2.79 -29.07 1.36
C ARG A 175 3.80 -28.04 0.89
N ALA A 176 3.80 -27.78 -0.42
CA ALA A 176 4.61 -26.72 -0.99
C ALA A 176 3.95 -25.37 -0.72
N LEU A 177 4.77 -24.34 -0.49
CA LEU A 177 4.32 -22.96 -0.43
C LEU A 177 4.38 -22.32 -1.81
N THR A 178 3.55 -21.30 -2.01
CA THR A 178 3.56 -20.46 -3.23
C THR A 178 4.77 -19.54 -3.31
N VAL A 179 5.46 -19.33 -2.19
CA VAL A 179 6.61 -18.43 -2.07
C VAL A 179 7.77 -18.90 -2.95
N ASP A 180 8.27 -18.01 -3.80
CA ASP A 180 9.47 -18.23 -4.60
C ASP A 180 10.71 -18.01 -3.72
N PRO A 181 11.55 -19.04 -3.50
CA PRO A 181 12.68 -18.93 -2.57
C PRO A 181 13.72 -17.88 -3.01
N VAL A 182 13.90 -17.68 -4.32
CA VAL A 182 14.90 -16.75 -4.87
C VAL A 182 14.44 -15.31 -4.69
N LEU A 183 13.17 -15.01 -4.98
CA LEU A 183 12.55 -13.71 -4.76
C LEU A 183 12.56 -13.34 -3.28
N GLN A 184 12.09 -14.26 -2.44
CA GLN A 184 12.06 -14.11 -0.98
C GLN A 184 13.45 -13.77 -0.43
N ALA A 185 14.47 -14.54 -0.81
CA ALA A 185 15.84 -14.33 -0.36
C ALA A 185 16.41 -12.99 -0.88
N SER A 186 16.11 -12.63 -2.12
CA SER A 186 16.60 -11.39 -2.74
C SER A 186 16.04 -10.15 -2.05
N LEU A 187 14.73 -10.11 -1.80
CA LEU A 187 14.09 -9.00 -1.11
C LEU A 187 14.53 -8.91 0.36
N THR A 188 14.63 -10.05 1.05
CA THR A 188 15.14 -10.10 2.43
C THR A 188 16.59 -9.60 2.51
N LYS A 189 17.43 -9.97 1.54
CA LYS A 189 18.81 -9.49 1.42
C LYS A 189 18.87 -7.98 1.20
N ILE A 190 18.03 -7.43 0.33
CA ILE A 190 17.93 -5.97 0.12
C ILE A 190 17.64 -5.27 1.45
N LEU A 191 16.59 -5.69 2.16
CA LEU A 191 16.19 -5.06 3.42
C LEU A 191 17.34 -5.08 4.45
N ARG A 192 18.03 -6.22 4.58
CA ARG A 192 19.17 -6.38 5.49
C ARG A 192 20.38 -5.53 5.09
N ASP A 193 20.77 -5.56 3.82
CA ASP A 193 21.99 -4.87 3.35
C ASP A 193 21.85 -3.34 3.43
N TYR A 194 20.62 -2.83 3.30
CA TYR A 194 20.29 -1.43 3.54
C TYR A 194 20.00 -1.11 5.01
N GLU A 195 20.18 -2.06 5.93
CA GLU A 195 20.00 -1.93 7.38
C GLU A 195 18.66 -1.25 7.74
N VAL A 196 17.57 -1.68 7.09
CA VAL A 196 16.27 -1.02 7.31
C VAL A 196 15.82 -1.22 8.76
N PRO A 197 15.39 -0.16 9.49
CA PRO A 197 14.99 -0.31 10.89
C PRO A 197 13.83 -1.28 11.06
N TYR A 198 12.81 -1.12 10.21
CA TYR A 198 11.72 -2.08 10.02
C TYR A 198 11.31 -2.02 8.54
N GLY A 199 11.14 -3.17 7.90
CA GLY A 199 10.68 -3.20 6.52
C GLY A 199 10.02 -4.51 6.15
N ALA A 200 9.08 -4.41 5.22
CA ALA A 200 8.38 -5.53 4.63
C ALA A 200 8.16 -5.30 3.14
N ALA A 201 8.29 -6.35 2.34
CA ALA A 201 7.92 -6.37 0.94
C ALA A 201 7.07 -7.61 0.66
N VAL A 202 5.84 -7.39 0.20
CA VAL A 202 4.92 -8.44 -0.23
C VAL A 202 4.82 -8.40 -1.75
N VAL A 203 4.89 -9.57 -2.37
CA VAL A 203 4.68 -9.76 -3.81
C VAL A 203 3.68 -10.88 -4.00
N LEU A 204 2.67 -10.66 -4.83
CA LEU A 204 1.66 -11.67 -5.16
C LEU A 204 1.27 -11.63 -6.64
N GLU A 205 0.71 -12.74 -7.14
CA GLU A 205 0.07 -12.83 -8.45
C GLU A 205 -1.39 -12.35 -8.34
N PRO A 206 -1.79 -11.24 -9.02
CA PRO A 206 -3.12 -10.65 -8.80
C PRO A 206 -4.30 -11.55 -9.17
N SER A 207 -4.15 -12.34 -10.24
CA SER A 207 -5.22 -13.17 -10.80
C SER A 207 -5.52 -14.40 -9.96
N THR A 208 -4.57 -14.85 -9.14
CA THR A 208 -4.64 -16.14 -8.44
C THR A 208 -4.54 -16.01 -6.92
N GLY A 209 -4.15 -14.82 -6.43
CA GLY A 209 -3.86 -14.58 -5.01
C GLY A 209 -2.57 -15.23 -4.52
N ARG A 210 -1.82 -15.94 -5.38
CA ARG A 210 -0.59 -16.65 -4.98
C ARG A 210 0.43 -15.67 -4.40
N VAL A 211 0.81 -15.89 -3.15
CA VAL A 211 1.79 -15.05 -2.45
C VAL A 211 3.19 -15.55 -2.79
N LEU A 212 3.96 -14.73 -3.51
CA LEU A 212 5.29 -15.08 -4.03
C LEU A 212 6.42 -14.68 -3.10
N ALA A 213 6.22 -13.62 -2.31
CA ALA A 213 7.17 -13.20 -1.29
C ALA A 213 6.46 -12.47 -0.15
N LEU A 214 6.96 -12.71 1.06
CA LEU A 214 6.61 -12.08 2.33
C LEU A 214 7.93 -11.70 3.02
N ALA A 215 8.73 -10.88 2.35
CA ALA A 215 10.05 -10.51 2.84
C ALA A 215 9.92 -9.50 3.98
N GLU A 216 10.68 -9.72 5.05
CA GLU A 216 10.72 -8.81 6.20
C GLU A 216 12.12 -8.72 6.78
N HIS A 217 12.40 -7.61 7.44
CA HIS A 217 13.61 -7.40 8.22
C HIS A 217 13.40 -6.29 9.24
N SER A 218 14.08 -6.39 10.38
CA SER A 218 14.20 -5.29 11.33
C SER A 218 15.61 -5.22 11.90
N GLN A 219 16.32 -4.14 11.61
CA GLN A 219 17.59 -3.82 12.26
C GLN A 219 17.37 -3.33 13.70
N ALA A 220 16.25 -2.65 13.95
CA ALA A 220 15.95 -2.07 15.26
C ALA A 220 15.47 -3.12 16.29
N GLN A 221 14.83 -4.21 15.83
CA GLN A 221 14.40 -5.34 16.65
C GLN A 221 14.63 -6.66 15.89
N PRO A 222 15.84 -7.25 15.93
CA PRO A 222 16.20 -8.41 15.10
C PRO A 222 15.32 -9.66 15.24
N GLU A 223 14.68 -9.84 16.39
CA GLU A 223 13.78 -10.97 16.67
C GLU A 223 12.32 -10.73 16.27
N LEU A 224 11.99 -9.52 15.79
CA LEU A 224 10.64 -9.17 15.37
C LEU A 224 10.28 -9.89 14.06
N ARG A 225 9.16 -10.61 14.08
CA ARG A 225 8.59 -11.30 12.92
C ARG A 225 7.12 -10.97 12.72
N GLY A 226 6.66 -11.18 11.50
CA GLY A 226 5.28 -11.03 11.08
C GLY A 226 4.92 -9.62 10.59
N LEU A 227 5.90 -8.75 10.32
CA LEU A 227 5.66 -7.41 9.78
C LEU A 227 4.72 -7.40 8.55
N PRO A 228 4.78 -8.37 7.61
CA PRO A 228 3.85 -8.41 6.47
C PRO A 228 2.37 -8.51 6.86
N TYR A 229 2.06 -9.04 8.04
CA TYR A 229 0.69 -9.35 8.48
C TYR A 229 0.15 -8.37 9.53
N ARG A 230 1.00 -7.47 10.06
CA ARG A 230 0.60 -6.52 11.11
C ARG A 230 -0.08 -5.29 10.55
N ALA A 231 -1.27 -4.96 11.04
CA ALA A 231 -2.04 -3.83 10.57
C ALA A 231 -1.88 -2.59 11.46
N VAL A 232 -0.66 -2.32 11.91
CA VAL A 232 -0.33 -1.19 12.80
C VAL A 232 0.26 0.02 12.06
N PHE A 233 0.45 -0.12 10.76
CA PHE A 233 1.14 0.89 9.95
C PHE A 233 0.10 1.84 9.34
N PRO A 234 0.25 3.16 9.51
CA PRO A 234 -0.67 4.12 8.92
C PRO A 234 -0.73 3.94 7.41
N ALA A 235 -1.92 3.75 6.85
CA ALA A 235 -2.11 3.60 5.41
C ALA A 235 -1.68 4.87 4.65
N ALA A 236 -1.74 6.03 5.32
CA ALA A 236 -1.38 7.31 4.76
C ALA A 236 -2.09 7.53 3.40
N SER A 237 -1.40 8.12 2.43
CA SER A 237 -1.95 8.32 1.08
C SER A 237 -2.20 7.03 0.28
N ILE A 238 -1.95 5.82 0.80
CA ILE A 238 -2.43 4.59 0.14
C ILE A 238 -3.96 4.50 0.24
N PHE A 239 -4.55 4.99 1.32
CA PHE A 239 -6.01 5.01 1.50
C PHE A 239 -6.74 5.82 0.41
N LYS A 240 -6.04 6.72 -0.30
CA LYS A 240 -6.59 7.42 -1.47
C LYS A 240 -6.98 6.49 -2.62
N ILE A 241 -6.48 5.25 -2.67
CA ILE A 241 -6.97 4.24 -3.61
C ILE A 241 -8.45 3.94 -3.32
N VAL A 242 -8.80 3.75 -2.04
CA VAL A 242 -10.17 3.54 -1.57
C VAL A 242 -11.01 4.80 -1.83
N THR A 243 -10.54 5.97 -1.39
CA THR A 243 -11.27 7.24 -1.60
C THR A 243 -11.47 7.54 -3.09
N GLY A 244 -10.43 7.36 -3.91
CA GLY A 244 -10.48 7.60 -5.35
C GLY A 244 -11.46 6.65 -6.04
N SER A 245 -11.54 5.40 -5.60
CA SER A 245 -12.53 4.44 -6.08
C SER A 245 -13.96 4.85 -5.72
N ALA A 246 -14.19 5.34 -4.50
CA ALA A 246 -15.49 5.88 -4.10
C ALA A 246 -15.88 7.10 -4.94
N LEU A 247 -14.93 7.99 -5.23
CA LEU A 247 -15.15 9.16 -6.08
C LEU A 247 -15.53 8.77 -7.52
N LEU A 248 -14.84 7.77 -8.10
CA LEU A 248 -15.16 7.25 -9.42
C LEU A 248 -16.61 6.72 -9.50
N GLU A 249 -17.05 5.94 -8.51
CA GLU A 249 -18.42 5.43 -8.46
C GLU A 249 -19.45 6.54 -8.16
N ALA A 250 -19.05 7.62 -7.50
CA ALA A 250 -19.86 8.83 -7.32
C ALA A 250 -19.90 9.73 -8.58
N GLY A 251 -19.29 9.31 -9.70
CA GLY A 251 -19.32 10.02 -10.98
C GLY A 251 -18.20 11.06 -11.18
N VAL A 252 -17.25 11.15 -10.25
CA VAL A 252 -16.06 12.01 -10.41
C VAL A 252 -15.09 11.33 -11.37
N THR A 253 -14.87 11.91 -12.55
CA THR A 253 -14.00 11.32 -13.55
C THR A 253 -12.52 11.59 -13.27
N PRO A 254 -11.57 10.78 -13.79
CA PRO A 254 -10.13 11.03 -13.66
C PRO A 254 -9.68 12.41 -14.18
N THR A 255 -10.44 13.00 -15.11
CA THR A 255 -10.16 14.30 -15.73
C THR A 255 -10.82 15.47 -15.02
N MET A 256 -11.78 15.23 -14.10
CA MET A 256 -12.42 16.29 -13.33
C MET A 256 -11.36 17.05 -12.52
N GLU A 257 -11.33 18.37 -12.69
CA GLU A 257 -10.39 19.25 -12.01
C GLU A 257 -11.00 19.84 -10.75
N GLU A 258 -10.14 20.00 -9.75
CA GLU A 258 -10.44 20.73 -8.53
C GLU A 258 -9.29 21.70 -8.26
N CYS A 259 -9.61 22.92 -7.85
CA CYS A 259 -8.64 23.97 -7.60
C CYS A 259 -8.33 24.08 -6.10
N PHE A 260 -7.14 24.56 -5.76
CA PHE A 260 -6.67 24.65 -4.38
C PHE A 260 -5.63 25.75 -4.18
N HIS A 261 -5.49 26.17 -2.93
CA HIS A 261 -4.45 27.08 -2.45
C HIS A 261 -3.67 26.46 -1.28
N GLY A 262 -2.65 27.17 -0.76
CA GLY A 262 -1.91 26.75 0.42
C GLY A 262 -0.97 25.54 0.22
N GLY A 263 -0.85 25.07 -1.03
CA GLY A 263 -0.02 23.94 -1.41
C GLY A 263 -0.69 22.58 -1.19
N LYS A 264 -0.18 21.55 -1.87
CA LYS A 264 -0.91 20.26 -1.99
C LYS A 264 -0.88 19.36 -0.76
N ARG A 265 0.01 19.61 0.23
CA ARG A 265 0.27 18.66 1.34
C ARG A 265 -0.39 19.05 2.66
N ARG A 266 -0.38 20.35 2.99
CA ARG A 266 -0.94 20.84 4.26
C ARG A 266 -2.45 20.83 4.17
N LEU A 267 -3.11 20.32 5.21
CA LEU A 267 -4.57 20.28 5.27
C LEU A 267 -5.04 20.94 6.56
N THR A 268 -5.95 21.88 6.42
CA THR A 268 -6.68 22.57 7.49
C THR A 268 -8.09 22.84 6.99
N GLU A 269 -9.04 23.10 7.87
CA GLU A 269 -10.44 23.35 7.50
C GLU A 269 -10.60 24.43 6.43
N LYS A 270 -9.86 25.54 6.55
CA LYS A 270 -9.84 26.63 5.55
C LYS A 270 -9.42 26.21 4.13
N HIS A 271 -8.72 25.08 3.97
CA HIS A 271 -8.34 24.58 2.64
C HIS A 271 -9.49 23.85 1.95
N LEU A 272 -10.58 23.56 2.66
CA LEU A 272 -11.75 22.89 2.09
C LEU A 272 -12.73 23.87 1.43
N GLU A 273 -12.61 25.16 1.75
CA GLU A 273 -13.41 26.24 1.20
C GLU A 273 -12.91 26.63 -0.20
N ASP A 274 -13.83 26.71 -1.17
CA ASP A 274 -13.55 27.31 -2.47
C ASP A 274 -13.34 28.83 -2.29
N SER A 275 -12.29 29.35 -2.92
CA SER A 275 -11.79 30.69 -2.63
C SER A 275 -11.10 31.29 -3.86
N GLU A 276 -11.13 32.61 -4.01
CA GLU A 276 -10.36 33.33 -5.05
C GLU A 276 -8.85 33.05 -4.97
N ARG A 277 -8.36 32.51 -3.86
CA ARG A 277 -6.96 32.11 -3.67
C ARG A 277 -6.60 30.82 -4.39
N ASP A 278 -7.59 30.03 -4.85
CA ASP A 278 -7.39 28.74 -5.53
C ASP A 278 -6.79 28.93 -6.92
N GLY A 279 -5.49 29.25 -6.97
CA GLY A 279 -4.76 29.56 -8.21
C GLY A 279 -4.12 28.36 -8.90
N ALA A 280 -4.25 27.15 -8.35
CA ALA A 280 -3.73 25.92 -8.98
C ALA A 280 -4.83 24.86 -9.02
N CYS A 281 -4.98 24.18 -10.15
CA CYS A 281 -5.97 23.12 -10.34
C CYS A 281 -5.28 21.83 -10.77
N TYR A 282 -5.76 20.70 -10.25
CA TYR A 282 -5.35 19.37 -10.68
C TYR A 282 -6.57 18.52 -10.99
N SER A 283 -6.49 17.74 -12.06
CA SER A 283 -7.41 16.63 -12.28
C SER A 283 -7.30 15.59 -11.15
N LEU A 284 -8.35 14.79 -10.93
CA LEU A 284 -8.32 13.70 -9.95
C LEU A 284 -7.15 12.74 -10.20
N ALA A 285 -6.86 12.40 -11.47
CA ALA A 285 -5.70 11.58 -11.84
C ALA A 285 -4.37 12.22 -11.44
N LEU A 286 -4.19 13.52 -11.74
CA LEU A 286 -2.97 14.23 -11.37
C LEU A 286 -2.85 14.40 -9.86
N ALA A 287 -3.97 14.60 -9.16
CA ALA A 287 -4.03 14.65 -7.70
C ALA A 287 -3.64 13.31 -7.07
N MET A 288 -4.07 12.18 -7.64
CA MET A 288 -3.66 10.84 -7.23
C MET A 288 -2.14 10.69 -7.37
N GLY A 289 -1.62 10.99 -8.57
CA GLY A 289 -0.19 10.86 -8.88
C GLY A 289 0.71 11.78 -8.07
N LYS A 290 0.32 13.06 -7.90
CA LYS A 290 1.04 14.03 -7.07
C LYS A 290 0.75 13.92 -5.59
N SER A 291 -0.16 13.02 -5.20
CA SER A 291 -0.65 12.79 -3.85
C SER A 291 -1.15 14.07 -3.17
N ALA A 292 -1.97 14.86 -3.86
CA ALA A 292 -2.52 16.11 -3.33
C ALA A 292 -3.57 15.82 -2.24
N ASN A 293 -3.32 16.25 -1.01
CA ASN A 293 -4.22 16.05 0.14
C ASN A 293 -5.43 16.96 0.04
N VAL A 294 -5.22 18.23 -0.29
CA VAL A 294 -6.29 19.24 -0.38
C VAL A 294 -7.34 18.83 -1.41
N ILE A 295 -6.94 18.40 -2.61
CA ILE A 295 -7.86 17.93 -3.65
C ILE A 295 -8.69 16.73 -3.19
N PHE A 296 -8.05 15.70 -2.62
CA PHE A 296 -8.79 14.54 -2.12
C PHE A 296 -9.75 14.91 -1.00
N ALA A 297 -9.36 15.83 -0.11
CA ALA A 297 -10.22 16.29 0.96
C ALA A 297 -11.43 17.09 0.43
N LYS A 298 -11.21 18.02 -0.50
CA LYS A 298 -12.28 18.81 -1.15
C LYS A 298 -13.25 17.89 -1.90
N LEU A 299 -12.74 16.98 -2.73
CA LEU A 299 -13.58 16.04 -3.48
C LEU A 299 -14.33 15.08 -2.54
N THR A 300 -13.71 14.65 -1.43
CA THR A 300 -14.41 13.86 -0.40
C THR A 300 -15.57 14.66 0.18
N GLN A 301 -15.35 15.91 0.60
CA GLN A 301 -16.40 16.77 1.14
C GLN A 301 -17.53 17.04 0.14
N LYS A 302 -17.19 17.24 -1.14
CA LYS A 302 -18.16 17.60 -2.18
C LYS A 302 -19.00 16.41 -2.68
N HIS A 303 -18.45 15.20 -2.67
CA HIS A 303 -19.04 14.05 -3.39
C HIS A 303 -19.30 12.82 -2.55
N LEU A 304 -18.72 12.70 -1.35
CA LEU A 304 -18.83 11.49 -0.53
C LEU A 304 -19.52 11.77 0.81
N THR A 305 -20.33 10.80 1.25
CA THR A 305 -20.76 10.70 2.64
C THR A 305 -19.87 9.72 3.40
N ALA A 306 -19.89 9.76 4.73
CA ALA A 306 -19.17 8.79 5.56
C ALA A 306 -19.57 7.34 5.21
N ASP A 307 -20.86 7.08 5.01
CA ASP A 307 -21.35 5.75 4.68
C ASP A 307 -20.85 5.24 3.33
N VAL A 308 -20.76 6.10 2.31
CA VAL A 308 -20.18 5.74 1.02
C VAL A 308 -18.71 5.35 1.20
N LEU A 309 -17.93 6.15 1.94
CA LEU A 309 -16.52 5.87 2.18
C LEU A 309 -16.31 4.62 3.06
N ARG A 310 -17.14 4.39 4.08
CA ARG A 310 -17.14 3.17 4.91
C ARG A 310 -17.42 1.92 4.09
N ARG A 311 -18.46 1.96 3.24
CA ARG A 311 -18.79 0.84 2.35
C ARG A 311 -17.68 0.55 1.35
N MET A 312 -17.08 1.58 0.76
CA MET A 312 -15.93 1.39 -0.12
C MET A 312 -14.73 0.80 0.63
N ALA A 313 -14.42 1.30 1.84
CA ALA A 313 -13.35 0.75 2.68
C ALA A 313 -13.60 -0.72 3.01
N ALA A 314 -14.84 -1.10 3.37
CA ALA A 314 -15.21 -2.49 3.63
C ALA A 314 -15.14 -3.39 2.39
N ARG A 315 -15.48 -2.89 1.18
CA ARG A 315 -15.27 -3.64 -0.08
C ARG A 315 -13.79 -3.89 -0.34
N PHE A 316 -12.93 -2.97 0.05
CA PHE A 316 -11.47 -3.16 0.10
C PHE A 316 -11.00 -3.86 1.38
N HIS A 317 -11.83 -4.60 2.12
CA HIS A 317 -11.46 -5.38 3.32
C HIS A 317 -10.88 -4.59 4.51
N PHE A 318 -11.04 -3.27 4.58
CA PHE A 318 -10.87 -2.58 5.86
C PHE A 318 -12.01 -2.96 6.82
N ASN A 319 -11.67 -3.15 8.09
CA ASN A 319 -12.53 -3.64 9.16
C ASN A 319 -13.14 -5.04 8.89
N ARG A 320 -12.55 -5.82 7.97
CA ARG A 320 -12.91 -7.21 7.68
C ARG A 320 -11.68 -8.10 7.77
N GLU A 321 -11.90 -9.36 8.10
CA GLU A 321 -10.87 -10.37 8.02
C GLU A 321 -10.45 -10.61 6.56
N ILE A 322 -9.18 -10.97 6.39
CA ILE A 322 -8.63 -11.45 5.12
C ILE A 322 -8.45 -12.94 5.31
N ASP A 323 -9.09 -13.76 4.45
CA ASP A 323 -8.95 -15.21 4.53
C ASP A 323 -7.51 -15.58 4.15
N PHE A 324 -6.73 -15.92 5.18
CA PHE A 324 -5.34 -16.27 5.01
C PHE A 324 -4.92 -17.29 6.06
N VAL A 325 -4.17 -18.29 5.62
CA VAL A 325 -3.73 -19.41 6.48
C VAL A 325 -2.80 -18.98 7.62
N VAL A 326 -2.19 -17.79 7.52
CA VAL A 326 -1.39 -17.19 8.61
C VAL A 326 -2.24 -16.12 9.31
N PRO A 327 -2.28 -16.10 10.66
CA PRO A 327 -2.98 -15.06 11.40
C PRO A 327 -2.56 -13.66 10.94
N THR A 328 -3.54 -12.91 10.44
CA THR A 328 -3.35 -11.58 9.85
C THR A 328 -4.23 -10.57 10.57
N ASP A 329 -3.64 -9.47 11.00
CA ASP A 329 -4.37 -8.41 11.69
C ASP A 329 -5.42 -7.81 10.76
N VAL A 330 -6.63 -7.60 11.28
CA VAL A 330 -7.66 -6.84 10.56
C VAL A 330 -7.19 -5.41 10.41
N SER A 331 -7.24 -4.88 9.19
CA SER A 331 -6.90 -3.48 8.93
C SER A 331 -8.00 -2.55 9.38
N LEU A 332 -7.66 -1.37 9.90
CA LEU A 332 -8.64 -0.42 10.43
C LEU A 332 -8.89 0.71 9.43
N ALA A 333 -10.16 1.06 9.25
CA ALA A 333 -10.56 2.36 8.73
C ALA A 333 -11.67 2.95 9.60
N ALA A 334 -11.31 3.84 10.54
CA ALA A 334 -12.29 4.62 11.29
C ALA A 334 -12.65 5.87 10.49
N VAL A 335 -13.84 5.86 9.88
CA VAL A 335 -14.36 6.96 9.06
C VAL A 335 -15.29 7.83 9.91
N PRO A 336 -14.96 9.10 10.17
CA PRO A 336 -15.84 10.05 10.88
C PRO A 336 -17.12 10.37 10.09
N GLU A 337 -18.17 10.83 10.77
CA GLU A 337 -19.48 11.11 10.14
C GLU A 337 -19.43 12.24 9.10
N ASP A 338 -18.75 13.35 9.39
CA ASP A 338 -18.80 14.53 8.53
C ASP A 338 -17.60 15.50 8.72
N GLY A 339 -17.70 16.63 8.02
CA GLY A 339 -16.84 17.79 8.18
C GLY A 339 -15.38 17.56 7.84
N PHE A 340 -14.51 18.34 8.50
CA PHE A 340 -13.07 18.27 8.30
C PHE A 340 -12.50 16.88 8.60
N ALA A 341 -13.06 16.16 9.58
CA ALA A 341 -12.57 14.86 9.98
C ALA A 341 -12.78 13.81 8.87
N LEU A 342 -13.98 13.77 8.26
CA LEU A 342 -14.25 12.92 7.09
C LEU A 342 -13.33 13.28 5.91
N ALA A 343 -13.21 14.56 5.58
CA ALA A 343 -12.36 15.03 4.48
C ALA A 343 -10.87 14.70 4.72
N ASN A 344 -10.42 14.80 5.97
CA ASN A 344 -9.07 14.43 6.40
C ASN A 344 -8.83 12.91 6.26
N THR A 345 -9.82 12.08 6.61
CA THR A 345 -9.77 10.63 6.34
C THR A 345 -9.75 10.31 4.85
N GLY A 346 -10.56 10.98 4.03
CA GLY A 346 -10.53 10.85 2.58
C GLY A 346 -9.17 11.18 1.95
N ALA A 347 -8.43 12.13 2.55
CA ALA A 347 -7.05 12.44 2.17
C ALA A 347 -5.99 11.42 2.66
N GLY A 348 -6.40 10.38 3.38
CA GLY A 348 -5.54 9.34 3.93
C GLY A 348 -4.88 9.70 5.26
N PHE A 349 -5.48 10.61 6.03
CA PHE A 349 -5.11 10.87 7.42
C PHE A 349 -6.15 10.28 8.39
N GLY A 350 -5.98 10.47 9.69
CA GLY A 350 -6.85 9.84 10.70
C GLY A 350 -6.49 8.38 10.93
N ASP A 351 -7.46 7.62 11.45
CA ASP A 351 -7.23 6.28 12.00
C ASP A 351 -7.47 5.22 10.93
N VAL A 352 -6.59 5.23 9.94
CA VAL A 352 -6.53 4.27 8.83
C VAL A 352 -5.19 3.53 8.88
N TYR A 353 -5.23 2.23 9.17
CA TYR A 353 -4.05 1.38 9.34
C TYR A 353 -4.19 0.10 8.53
N MET A 354 -3.09 -0.38 7.97
CA MET A 354 -3.09 -1.56 7.12
C MET A 354 -1.83 -2.39 7.26
N SER A 355 -1.93 -3.68 6.97
CA SER A 355 -0.76 -4.55 6.82
C SER A 355 -0.16 -4.44 5.43
N PRO A 356 1.14 -4.74 5.25
CA PRO A 356 1.73 -4.86 3.92
C PRO A 356 1.05 -5.90 3.04
N LEU A 357 0.60 -7.03 3.58
CA LEU A 357 -0.19 -8.03 2.83
C LEU A 357 -1.47 -7.39 2.28
N HIS A 358 -2.21 -6.67 3.13
CA HIS A 358 -3.40 -5.97 2.70
C HIS A 358 -3.08 -4.89 1.65
N GLY A 359 -1.99 -4.14 1.80
CA GLY A 359 -1.54 -3.19 0.79
C GLY A 359 -1.36 -3.84 -0.59
N ALA A 360 -0.77 -5.04 -0.67
CA ALA A 360 -0.56 -5.73 -1.93
C ALA A 360 -1.90 -6.18 -2.56
N LEU A 361 -2.85 -6.63 -1.74
CA LEU A 361 -4.20 -6.99 -2.17
C LEU A 361 -5.00 -5.78 -2.67
N VAL A 362 -4.84 -4.60 -2.05
CA VAL A 362 -5.43 -3.35 -2.54
C VAL A 362 -4.93 -3.00 -3.95
N ALA A 363 -3.63 -3.19 -4.23
CA ALA A 363 -3.12 -3.06 -5.61
C ALA A 363 -3.67 -4.14 -6.54
N ALA A 364 -3.82 -5.37 -6.03
CA ALA A 364 -4.32 -6.50 -6.79
C ALA A 364 -5.76 -6.28 -7.30
N VAL A 365 -6.61 -5.60 -6.54
CA VAL A 365 -7.97 -5.23 -7.00
C VAL A 365 -7.91 -4.46 -8.31
N ALA A 366 -7.09 -3.42 -8.41
CA ALA A 366 -6.94 -2.65 -9.65
C ALA A 366 -6.29 -3.49 -10.77
N ALA A 367 -5.34 -4.34 -10.42
CA ALA A 367 -4.65 -5.23 -11.36
C ALA A 367 -5.55 -6.36 -11.91
N ASN A 368 -6.56 -6.76 -11.15
CA ASN A 368 -7.44 -7.89 -11.47
C ASN A 368 -8.85 -7.41 -11.85
N ASP A 369 -8.91 -6.33 -12.64
CA ASP A 369 -10.15 -5.79 -13.20
C ASP A 369 -11.22 -5.45 -12.15
N GLY A 370 -10.80 -5.04 -10.94
CA GLY A 370 -11.70 -4.69 -9.84
C GLY A 370 -12.14 -5.89 -8.99
N ARG A 371 -11.48 -7.05 -9.08
CA ARG A 371 -11.79 -8.22 -8.26
C ARG A 371 -10.77 -8.42 -7.13
N TRP A 372 -11.27 -8.68 -5.94
CA TRP A 372 -10.49 -9.15 -4.80
C TRP A 372 -10.36 -10.66 -4.84
N VAL A 373 -9.13 -11.17 -4.84
CA VAL A 373 -8.84 -12.61 -4.74
C VAL A 373 -8.08 -12.82 -3.45
N ASP A 374 -8.56 -13.74 -2.63
CA ASP A 374 -7.94 -14.02 -1.34
C ASP A 374 -6.51 -14.57 -1.51
N PRO A 375 -5.58 -14.17 -0.63
CA PRO A 375 -4.20 -14.58 -0.73
C PRO A 375 -4.02 -16.08 -0.46
N VAL A 376 -3.21 -16.73 -1.30
CA VAL A 376 -2.91 -18.16 -1.21
C VAL A 376 -1.42 -18.33 -0.89
N LEU A 377 -1.10 -18.95 0.26
CA LEU A 377 0.29 -19.22 0.66
C LEU A 377 0.73 -20.67 0.46
N VAL A 378 -0.22 -21.60 0.49
CA VAL A 378 0.02 -23.03 0.31
C VAL A 378 -0.44 -23.41 -1.09
N GLU A 379 0.39 -24.14 -1.83
CA GLU A 379 0.04 -24.62 -3.15
C GLU A 379 -1.25 -25.46 -3.10
N PRO A 380 -2.24 -25.15 -3.94
CA PRO A 380 -3.45 -25.96 -4.01
C PRO A 380 -3.10 -27.38 -4.47
N GLU A 381 -3.91 -28.36 -4.05
CA GLU A 381 -3.75 -29.73 -4.52
C GLU A 381 -3.96 -29.80 -6.04
N GLN A 382 -3.22 -30.69 -6.72
CA GLN A 382 -3.35 -30.87 -8.17
C GLN A 382 -4.80 -31.22 -8.53
N GLY A 383 -5.44 -30.39 -9.35
CA GLY A 383 -6.84 -30.53 -9.76
C GLY A 383 -7.83 -29.69 -8.96
N SER A 384 -7.41 -29.05 -7.86
CA SER A 384 -8.15 -27.95 -7.25
C SER A 384 -8.02 -26.73 -8.16
N LEU A 385 -9.14 -26.20 -8.63
CA LEU A 385 -9.16 -24.87 -9.22
C LEU A 385 -8.59 -23.89 -8.18
N LEU A 386 -7.77 -22.94 -8.62
CA LEU A 386 -7.46 -21.73 -7.85
C LEU A 386 -8.79 -21.12 -7.36
N PRO A 387 -8.81 -20.38 -6.23
CA PRO A 387 -10.05 -19.98 -5.59
C PRO A 387 -11.05 -19.33 -6.59
N PRO A 388 -12.37 -19.52 -6.37
CA PRO A 388 -13.43 -19.09 -7.27
C PRO A 388 -13.29 -17.63 -7.68
N GLU A 389 -13.90 -17.23 -8.81
CA GLU A 389 -13.84 -15.85 -9.32
C GLU A 389 -13.99 -14.84 -8.18
N GLY A 390 -12.95 -14.04 -7.94
CA GLY A 390 -12.84 -13.18 -6.78
C GLY A 390 -14.02 -12.21 -6.56
N GLU A 391 -14.18 -11.74 -5.32
CA GLU A 391 -15.20 -10.78 -4.91
C GLU A 391 -15.11 -9.51 -5.77
N ARG A 392 -16.23 -9.07 -6.36
CA ARG A 392 -16.28 -7.85 -7.17
C ARG A 392 -16.19 -6.62 -6.26
N VAL A 393 -15.03 -5.98 -6.21
CA VAL A 393 -14.77 -4.76 -5.44
C VAL A 393 -15.00 -3.50 -6.25
N LEU A 394 -14.73 -3.50 -7.56
CA LEU A 394 -15.01 -2.38 -8.48
C LEU A 394 -15.54 -2.93 -9.80
N THR A 395 -16.39 -2.15 -10.47
CA THR A 395 -16.68 -2.37 -11.90
C THR A 395 -15.38 -2.32 -12.70
N SER A 396 -15.32 -3.06 -13.82
CA SER A 396 -14.17 -3.06 -14.73
C SER A 396 -13.80 -1.64 -15.20
N GLU A 397 -14.80 -0.79 -15.46
CA GLU A 397 -14.63 0.60 -15.86
C GLU A 397 -13.94 1.43 -14.77
N ALA A 398 -14.43 1.33 -13.52
CA ALA A 398 -13.82 2.00 -12.37
C ALA A 398 -12.40 1.47 -12.07
N ALA A 399 -12.16 0.16 -12.22
CA ALA A 399 -10.83 -0.42 -12.04
C ALA A 399 -9.82 0.09 -13.08
N LYS A 400 -10.26 0.22 -14.35
CA LYS A 400 -9.46 0.82 -15.43
C LYS A 400 -9.18 2.30 -15.15
N ALA A 401 -10.21 3.07 -14.79
CA ALA A 401 -10.05 4.48 -14.43
C ALA A 401 -9.10 4.66 -13.24
N LEU A 402 -9.21 3.80 -12.22
CA LEU A 402 -8.28 3.78 -11.09
C LEU A 402 -6.84 3.49 -11.54
N THR A 403 -6.66 2.51 -12.43
CA THR A 403 -5.36 2.17 -13.00
C THR A 403 -4.72 3.36 -13.71
N ASP A 404 -5.50 4.11 -14.50
CA ASP A 404 -5.04 5.33 -15.18
C ASP A 404 -4.57 6.40 -14.17
N MET A 405 -5.30 6.56 -13.06
CA MET A 405 -4.89 7.48 -11.99
C MET A 405 -3.62 7.01 -11.27
N LEU A 406 -3.44 5.70 -11.08
CA LEU A 406 -2.25 5.12 -10.45
C LEU A 406 -1.01 5.21 -11.34
N GLU A 407 -1.16 5.12 -12.66
CA GLU A 407 -0.09 5.35 -13.63
C GLU A 407 0.49 6.76 -13.48
N ALA A 408 -0.35 7.77 -13.20
CA ALA A 408 0.09 9.14 -12.98
C ALA A 408 1.14 9.26 -11.85
N THR A 409 1.10 8.39 -10.83
CA THR A 409 2.09 8.35 -9.74
C THR A 409 3.50 8.06 -10.27
N VAL A 410 3.61 7.15 -11.22
CA VAL A 410 4.87 6.63 -11.77
C VAL A 410 5.35 7.48 -12.95
N THR A 411 4.44 8.10 -13.70
CA THR A 411 4.78 8.87 -14.91
C THR A 411 5.01 10.37 -14.62
N HIS A 412 4.19 10.97 -13.77
CA HIS A 412 4.14 12.43 -13.51
C HIS A 412 4.22 12.78 -12.01
N GLY A 413 4.19 11.77 -11.15
CA GLY A 413 3.90 11.90 -9.74
C GLY A 413 5.07 11.64 -8.80
N THR A 414 4.72 11.21 -7.59
CA THR A 414 5.65 11.03 -6.48
C THR A 414 6.67 9.92 -6.68
N ALA A 415 6.40 8.93 -7.54
CA ALA A 415 7.31 7.81 -7.82
C ALA A 415 8.15 8.02 -9.10
N ARG A 416 7.87 9.06 -9.89
CA ARG A 416 8.48 9.31 -11.21
C ARG A 416 10.00 9.24 -11.22
N GLY A 417 10.67 9.85 -10.25
CA GLY A 417 12.14 9.87 -10.21
C GLY A 417 12.74 8.46 -10.10
N ILE A 418 12.18 7.65 -9.20
CA ILE A 418 12.67 6.30 -8.89
C ILE A 418 12.43 5.33 -10.05
N PHE A 419 11.25 5.39 -10.67
CA PHE A 419 10.89 4.48 -11.77
C PHE A 419 11.48 4.86 -13.12
N ARG A 420 12.03 6.07 -13.27
CA ARG A 420 12.76 6.52 -14.47
C ARG A 420 14.27 6.31 -14.38
N GLU A 421 14.78 5.76 -13.28
CA GLU A 421 16.20 5.50 -13.12
C GLU A 421 16.70 4.54 -14.19
N ARG A 422 17.78 4.93 -14.87
CA ARG A 422 18.37 4.12 -15.94
C ARG A 422 18.89 2.81 -15.35
N ASN A 423 18.65 1.69 -16.03
CA ASN A 423 19.00 0.31 -15.65
C ASN A 423 18.09 -0.37 -14.61
N PHE A 424 17.12 0.33 -14.02
CA PHE A 424 16.17 -0.23 -13.06
C PHE A 424 14.73 0.00 -13.48
N ARG A 425 14.48 0.00 -14.79
CA ARG A 425 13.15 0.26 -15.34
C ARG A 425 12.24 -0.92 -15.05
N VAL A 426 11.00 -0.60 -14.71
CA VAL A 426 9.89 -1.55 -14.66
C VAL A 426 8.87 -1.02 -15.67
N ASP A 427 8.76 -1.69 -16.81
CA ASP A 427 7.92 -1.22 -17.89
C ASP A 427 6.44 -1.29 -17.50
N ASN A 428 5.72 -0.22 -17.82
CA ASN A 428 4.29 -0.04 -17.53
C ASN A 428 3.93 -0.30 -16.05
N ALA A 429 4.79 0.07 -15.11
CA ALA A 429 4.48 0.03 -13.69
C ALA A 429 3.46 1.10 -13.31
N VAL A 430 2.52 0.75 -12.44
CA VAL A 430 1.54 1.66 -11.87
C VAL A 430 1.52 1.50 -10.34
N GLY A 431 1.09 2.52 -9.61
CA GLY A 431 0.96 2.39 -8.17
C GLY A 431 0.68 3.68 -7.43
N LYS A 432 0.85 3.63 -6.11
CA LYS A 432 0.63 4.73 -5.18
C LYS A 432 1.73 4.75 -4.15
N THR A 433 2.22 5.95 -3.85
CA THR A 433 3.08 6.18 -2.68
C THR A 433 2.25 6.61 -1.48
N GLY A 434 2.68 6.18 -0.29
CA GLY A 434 2.22 6.69 1.00
C GLY A 434 3.41 7.24 1.80
N THR A 435 3.22 8.33 2.52
CA THR A 435 4.24 8.84 3.45
C THR A 435 3.55 9.49 4.63
N LEU A 436 3.90 9.06 5.83
CA LEU A 436 3.51 9.69 7.07
C LEU A 436 4.70 9.70 8.02
N ALA A 437 4.99 10.84 8.64
CA ALA A 437 6.06 10.98 9.61
C ALA A 437 5.47 11.29 10.99
N ASP A 438 5.75 10.41 11.95
CA ASP A 438 5.55 10.67 13.37
C ASP A 438 6.83 11.25 13.96
N ARG A 439 6.70 12.10 14.97
CA ARG A 439 7.83 12.83 15.58
C ARG A 439 8.26 12.29 16.94
N ASN A 440 7.42 11.50 17.62
CA ASN A 440 7.68 11.05 18.98
C ASN A 440 7.27 9.58 19.22
N PRO A 441 8.23 8.63 19.15
CA PRO A 441 9.57 8.79 18.56
C PRO A 441 9.49 9.08 17.06
N PHE A 442 10.56 9.61 16.46
CA PHE A 442 10.57 9.83 15.02
C PHE A 442 10.42 8.51 14.26
N ARG A 443 9.44 8.46 13.35
CA ARG A 443 9.19 7.34 12.43
C ARG A 443 8.66 7.87 11.11
N ASP A 444 9.37 7.62 10.01
CA ASP A 444 8.90 7.90 8.64
C ASP A 444 8.37 6.61 8.02
N TYR A 445 7.04 6.46 8.00
CA TYR A 445 6.35 5.36 7.32
C TYR A 445 6.32 5.66 5.83
N SER A 446 7.12 4.94 5.06
CA SER A 446 7.25 5.10 3.62
C SER A 446 6.71 3.88 2.89
N TRP A 447 5.70 4.10 2.06
CA TRP A 447 4.99 3.06 1.31
C TRP A 447 5.16 3.20 -0.20
N PHE A 448 5.13 2.06 -0.87
CA PHE A 448 4.68 1.94 -2.25
C PHE A 448 3.80 0.70 -2.41
N VAL A 449 2.66 0.89 -3.05
CA VAL A 449 1.70 -0.17 -3.38
C VAL A 449 1.41 -0.05 -4.87
N GLY A 450 1.49 -1.14 -5.63
CA GLY A 450 1.33 -1.05 -7.08
C GLY A 450 1.44 -2.39 -7.77
N PHE A 451 1.35 -2.38 -9.08
CA PHE A 451 1.43 -3.58 -9.90
C PHE A 451 2.10 -3.30 -11.23
N ALA A 452 2.54 -4.37 -11.90
CA ALA A 452 3.08 -4.30 -13.24
C ALA A 452 2.92 -5.64 -13.98
N PRO A 453 2.92 -5.60 -15.32
CA PRO A 453 2.65 -4.43 -16.18
C PRO A 453 1.22 -3.90 -16.01
N ARG A 454 0.92 -2.71 -16.56
CA ARG A 454 -0.42 -2.09 -16.53
C ARG A 454 -1.49 -2.93 -17.24
N ASP A 455 -1.25 -3.34 -18.48
CA ASP A 455 -2.30 -3.90 -19.35
C ASP A 455 -2.46 -5.42 -19.21
N ASN A 456 -1.41 -6.12 -18.75
CA ASN A 456 -1.45 -7.54 -18.43
C ASN A 456 -0.75 -7.78 -17.08
N PRO A 457 -1.41 -7.44 -15.96
CA PRO A 457 -0.78 -7.45 -14.66
C PRO A 457 -0.33 -8.84 -14.22
N ARG A 458 0.94 -8.96 -13.85
CA ARG A 458 1.56 -10.23 -13.44
C ARG A 458 1.91 -10.25 -11.96
N VAL A 459 2.31 -9.10 -11.43
CA VAL A 459 2.67 -8.97 -10.02
C VAL A 459 2.04 -7.72 -9.41
N ALA A 460 1.45 -7.86 -8.23
CA ALA A 460 1.10 -6.76 -7.34
C ALA A 460 2.03 -6.79 -6.12
N VAL A 461 2.37 -5.62 -5.61
CA VAL A 461 3.32 -5.45 -4.51
C VAL A 461 2.85 -4.45 -3.48
N ALA A 462 3.31 -4.65 -2.26
CA ALA A 462 3.39 -3.62 -1.25
C ALA A 462 4.77 -3.62 -0.61
N ALA A 463 5.38 -2.44 -0.54
CA ALA A 463 6.67 -2.21 0.07
C ALA A 463 6.52 -1.15 1.15
N LEU A 464 6.85 -1.53 2.38
CA LEU A 464 6.86 -0.66 3.55
C LEU A 464 8.28 -0.58 4.10
N ILE A 465 8.70 0.64 4.41
CA ILE A 465 9.86 0.90 5.26
C ILE A 465 9.44 1.89 6.34
N VAL A 466 9.69 1.56 7.61
CA VAL A 466 9.56 2.48 8.73
C VAL A 466 10.95 2.96 9.11
N ASN A 467 11.26 4.19 8.74
CA ASN A 467 12.59 4.77 8.88
C ASN A 467 12.75 5.56 10.18
N ASP A 468 13.94 5.47 10.75
CA ASP A 468 14.46 6.38 11.79
C ASP A 468 14.99 7.66 11.14
N PRO A 469 15.43 8.71 11.89
CA PRO A 469 15.90 9.97 11.29
C PRO A 469 17.04 9.82 10.27
N LYS A 470 17.81 8.73 10.35
CA LYS A 470 18.83 8.35 9.36
C LYS A 470 18.30 7.15 8.56
N TRP A 471 18.13 7.31 7.25
CA TRP A 471 17.64 6.26 6.36
C TRP A 471 18.49 6.15 5.08
N ARG A 472 18.50 4.96 4.47
CA ARG A 472 19.22 4.69 3.22
C ARG A 472 18.30 4.56 2.01
N ILE A 473 17.11 3.98 2.22
CA ILE A 473 16.10 3.76 1.17
C ILE A 473 14.68 4.07 1.69
N ARG A 474 13.72 4.10 0.77
CA ARG A 474 12.29 4.37 1.02
C ARG A 474 11.42 3.28 0.39
N GLY A 475 10.18 3.17 0.82
CA GLY A 475 9.21 2.19 0.31
C GLY A 475 9.05 2.25 -1.22
N THR A 476 9.10 3.43 -1.83
CA THR A 476 9.08 3.59 -3.30
C THR A 476 10.23 2.91 -4.02
N TRP A 477 11.44 2.96 -3.46
CA TRP A 477 12.60 2.30 -4.04
C TRP A 477 12.49 0.78 -3.89
N LEU A 478 12.13 0.30 -2.70
CA LEU A 478 11.90 -1.11 -2.44
C LEU A 478 10.76 -1.68 -3.30
N GLY A 479 9.68 -0.92 -3.49
CA GLY A 479 8.55 -1.33 -4.32
C GLY A 479 8.90 -1.48 -5.80
N ARG A 480 9.78 -0.63 -6.33
CA ARG A 480 10.34 -0.81 -7.69
C ARG A 480 11.13 -2.11 -7.79
N GLU A 481 12.02 -2.39 -6.84
CA GLU A 481 12.79 -3.63 -6.84
C GLU A 481 11.90 -4.87 -6.66
N ALA A 482 10.86 -4.78 -5.83
CA ALA A 482 9.87 -5.85 -5.68
C ALA A 482 9.14 -6.15 -6.98
N LEU A 483 8.71 -5.12 -7.73
CA LEU A 483 8.12 -5.32 -9.06
C LEU A 483 9.13 -5.92 -10.04
N ARG A 484 10.35 -5.36 -10.12
CA ARG A 484 11.39 -5.83 -11.05
C ARG A 484 11.72 -7.30 -10.82
N LEU A 485 12.05 -7.65 -9.58
CA LEU A 485 12.39 -9.02 -9.20
C LEU A 485 11.19 -9.96 -9.32
N GLY A 486 9.97 -9.51 -8.98
CA GLY A 486 8.76 -10.31 -9.14
C GLY A 486 8.50 -10.69 -10.62
N LEU A 487 8.66 -9.72 -11.54
CA LEU A 487 8.48 -9.95 -12.97
C LEU A 487 9.51 -10.91 -13.56
N GLU A 488 10.72 -10.97 -13.00
CA GLU A 488 11.74 -11.95 -13.40
C GLU A 488 11.35 -13.39 -13.01
N ARG A 489 10.43 -13.57 -12.04
CA ARG A 489 10.02 -14.89 -11.53
C ARG A 489 8.69 -15.40 -12.06
N VAL A 490 7.77 -14.51 -12.43
CA VAL A 490 6.46 -14.87 -12.96
C VAL A 490 6.43 -14.59 -14.45
N PRO A 491 6.90 -15.45 -15.37
CA PRO A 491 7.02 -15.14 -16.81
C PRO A 491 5.68 -14.72 -17.45
N ALA A 492 5.75 -14.06 -18.61
CA ALA A 492 4.54 -13.72 -19.35
C ALA A 492 3.79 -15.01 -19.73
N PRO A 493 2.45 -15.00 -19.73
CA PRO A 493 1.68 -16.09 -20.33
C PRO A 493 2.21 -16.34 -21.74
N VAL A 494 2.56 -17.58 -22.04
CA VAL A 494 2.96 -17.95 -23.41
C VAL A 494 1.71 -17.81 -24.28
N GLU A 495 1.71 -16.86 -25.22
CA GLU A 495 0.72 -16.85 -26.29
C GLU A 495 0.88 -18.16 -27.07
N LEU A 496 -0.05 -19.10 -26.84
CA LEU A 496 -0.24 -20.24 -27.70
C LEU A 496 -0.76 -19.70 -29.04
N THR A 497 0.15 -19.27 -29.90
CA THR A 497 -0.15 -19.04 -31.30
C THR A 497 -0.63 -20.38 -31.86
N ALA A 498 -1.93 -20.47 -32.14
CA ALA A 498 -2.50 -21.63 -32.80
C ALA A 498 -1.66 -21.92 -34.05
N PRO A 499 -1.20 -23.16 -34.28
CA PRO A 499 -0.45 -23.48 -35.48
C PRO A 499 -1.34 -23.12 -36.67
N ALA A 500 -0.80 -22.28 -37.57
CA ALA A 500 -1.45 -21.92 -38.81
C ALA A 500 -1.94 -23.22 -39.47
N SER A 501 -3.26 -23.39 -39.55
CA SER A 501 -3.85 -24.54 -40.20
C SER A 501 -3.26 -24.61 -41.60
N ALA A 502 -2.55 -25.70 -41.89
CA ALA A 502 -2.19 -26.04 -43.25
C ALA A 502 -3.49 -26.08 -44.06
N ALA A 503 -3.74 -25.02 -44.82
CA ALA A 503 -4.75 -25.01 -45.85
C ALA A 503 -4.33 -26.09 -46.86
N GLY A 504 -4.89 -27.28 -46.67
CA GLY A 504 -4.79 -28.39 -47.60
C GLY A 504 -5.32 -27.91 -48.94
N LYS A 505 -4.46 -28.02 -49.96
CA LYS A 505 -4.90 -28.06 -51.34
C LYS A 505 -5.80 -29.28 -51.50
N HIS A 506 -7.08 -29.07 -51.75
CA HIS A 506 -7.93 -29.97 -52.51
C HIS A 506 -8.85 -29.17 -53.40
#